data_AF-A0A4Q3J7J8-F1
#
_entry.id   AF-A0A4Q3J7J8-F1
#
_cell.length_a   1.000
_cell.length_b   1.000
_cell.length_c   1.000
_cell.angle_alpha   90.00
_cell.angle_beta   90.00
_cell.angle_gamma   90.00
#
_symmetry.space_group_name_H-M   'P 1'
#
loop_
_entity.id
_entity.type
_entity.pdbx_description
1 polymer ?
#
loop_
_entity_poly.entity_id
_entity_poly.type
_entity_poly.pdbx_seq_one_letter_code
_entity_poly.pdbx_strand_id
1 'polypeptide(L)'
;MARRVLIAEFMHETNTFSVQLTDEAVFRHHGVFRDNEVPAAFQGTRTSMGAAFEAAGKFGWSLVHPLVTGANPSGRVTDAAFDVFAGMILAACDRLDGVLLHLHGAM
;
A
#
# COMPACT_ATOMS: atom_id res chain seq x y z
N MET A 1 3.37 8.40 25.09
CA MET A 1 2.93 7.20 24.34
C MET A 1 3.46 7.30 22.93
N ALA A 2 3.83 6.17 22.32
CA ALA A 2 4.24 6.14 20.91
C ALA A 2 3.04 6.52 20.03
N ARG A 3 3.27 7.32 18.98
CA ARG A 3 2.22 7.67 18.01
C ARG A 3 1.90 6.46 17.14
N ARG A 4 0.63 6.09 17.03
CA ARG A 4 0.18 4.96 16.21
C ARG A 4 -0.09 5.45 14.78
N VAL A 5 0.77 5.09 13.84
CA VAL A 5 0.74 5.59 12.46
C VAL A 5 0.46 4.45 11.49
N LEU A 6 -0.53 4.62 10.62
CA LEU A 6 -0.75 3.69 9.52
C LEU A 6 0.16 4.03 8.36
N ILE A 7 0.81 3.02 7.79
CA ILE A 7 1.53 3.08 6.54
C ILE A 7 0.95 2.06 5.57
N ALA A 8 0.73 2.45 4.32
CA ALA A 8 0.25 1.55 3.29
C ALA A 8 0.64 2.02 1.89
N GLU A 9 0.66 1.08 0.96
CA GLU A 9 0.97 1.34 -0.44
C GLU A 9 -0.05 0.64 -1.34
N PHE A 10 -0.61 1.39 -2.29
CA PHE A 10 -1.52 0.90 -3.33
C PHE A 10 -1.19 1.65 -4.63
N MET A 11 -0.33 1.06 -5.47
CA MET A 11 0.24 1.72 -6.63
C MET A 11 -0.25 1.14 -7.96
N HIS A 12 -0.64 2.05 -8.86
CA HIS A 12 -0.91 1.74 -10.26
C HIS A 12 -0.84 3.03 -11.08
N GLU A 13 -0.51 2.90 -12.36
CA GLU A 13 -0.59 4.00 -13.34
C GLU A 13 -1.52 3.59 -14.48
N THR A 14 -2.62 4.32 -14.65
CA THR A 14 -3.64 4.01 -15.66
C THR A 14 -3.28 4.56 -17.03
N ASN A 15 -3.25 3.66 -18.00
CA ASN A 15 -3.33 3.96 -19.42
C ASN A 15 -4.76 3.76 -19.92
N THR A 16 -5.47 4.87 -20.19
CA THR A 16 -6.87 4.86 -20.64
C THR A 16 -7.10 4.27 -22.04
N PHE A 17 -6.04 4.06 -22.83
CA PHE A 17 -6.15 3.41 -24.15
C PHE A 17 -5.95 1.88 -24.08
N SER A 18 -5.51 1.35 -22.95
CA SER A 18 -5.37 -0.10 -22.77
C SER A 18 -6.74 -0.75 -22.55
N VAL A 19 -7.06 -1.75 -23.38
CA VAL A 19 -8.28 -2.57 -23.22
C VAL A 19 -8.16 -3.60 -22.10
N GLN A 20 -6.94 -3.86 -21.61
CA GLN A 20 -6.68 -4.81 -20.52
C GLN A 20 -6.85 -4.10 -19.19
N LEU A 21 -7.95 -4.37 -18.50
CA LEU A 21 -8.21 -3.85 -17.15
C LEU A 21 -7.26 -4.47 -16.12
N THR A 22 -7.02 -3.74 -15.05
CA THR A 22 -6.18 -4.17 -13.93
C THR A 22 -7.07 -4.69 -12.82
N ASP A 23 -7.32 -6.00 -12.84
CA ASP A 23 -8.10 -6.68 -11.81
C ASP A 23 -7.22 -7.14 -10.64
N GLU A 24 -7.85 -7.76 -9.63
CA GLU A 24 -7.17 -8.26 -8.44
C GLU A 24 -6.08 -9.28 -8.77
N ALA A 25 -6.26 -10.10 -9.81
CA ALA A 25 -5.27 -11.10 -10.20
C ALA A 25 -3.98 -10.45 -10.72
N VAL A 26 -4.08 -9.31 -11.41
CA VAL A 26 -2.91 -8.53 -11.85
C VAL A 26 -2.10 -8.03 -10.65
N PHE A 27 -2.76 -7.48 -9.62
CA PHE A 27 -2.08 -7.07 -8.39
C PHE A 27 -1.44 -8.26 -7.66
N ARG A 28 -2.14 -9.40 -7.55
CA ARG A 28 -1.60 -10.61 -6.92
C ARG A 28 -0.39 -11.18 -7.67
N HIS A 29 -0.37 -11.07 -8.99
CA HIS A 29 0.76 -11.52 -9.81
C HIS A 29 2.01 -10.67 -9.57
N HIS A 30 1.84 -9.35 -9.38
CA HIS A 30 2.94 -8.44 -9.10
C HIS A 30 3.40 -8.51 -7.63
N GLY A 31 2.46 -8.49 -6.69
CA GLY A 31 2.72 -8.65 -5.26
C GLY A 31 1.65 -8.00 -4.39
N VAL A 32 1.12 -8.78 -3.44
CA VAL A 32 0.22 -8.32 -2.38
C VAL A 32 0.83 -8.79 -1.06
N PHE A 33 1.39 -7.87 -0.29
CA PHE A 33 2.00 -8.14 1.00
C PHE A 33 1.09 -7.62 2.11
N ARG A 34 0.79 -8.47 3.09
CA ARG A 34 -0.14 -8.18 4.18
C ARG A 34 0.51 -8.34 5.54
N ASP A 35 0.11 -7.47 6.47
CA ASP A 35 0.47 -7.57 7.89
C ASP A 35 1.97 -7.84 8.08
N ASN A 36 2.35 -9.02 8.60
CA ASN A 36 3.74 -9.38 8.89
C ASN A 36 4.61 -9.64 7.64
N GLU A 37 4.01 -9.81 6.47
CA GLU A 37 4.75 -9.91 5.20
C GLU A 37 5.37 -8.57 4.80
N VAL A 38 4.76 -7.46 5.20
CA VAL A 38 5.22 -6.11 4.85
C VAL A 38 6.60 -5.80 5.46
N PRO A 39 6.83 -5.88 6.78
CA PRO A 39 8.16 -5.62 7.33
C PRO A 39 9.20 -6.63 6.81
N ALA A 40 8.82 -7.90 6.61
CA ALA A 40 9.72 -8.91 6.07
C ALA A 40 10.22 -8.56 4.65
N ALA A 41 9.37 -7.97 3.81
CA ALA A 41 9.71 -7.62 2.44
C ALA A 41 10.35 -6.23 2.29
N PHE A 42 9.98 -5.25 3.12
CA PHE A 42 10.30 -3.83 2.85
C PHE A 42 11.23 -3.18 3.89
N GLN A 43 11.39 -3.74 5.08
CA GLN A 43 12.26 -3.13 6.09
C GLN A 43 13.73 -3.13 5.63
N GLY A 44 14.39 -1.98 5.75
CA GLY A 44 15.78 -1.80 5.32
C GLY A 44 15.99 -1.68 3.80
N THR A 45 14.91 -1.66 3.02
CA THR A 45 14.97 -1.38 1.58
C THR A 45 15.04 0.14 1.31
N ARG A 46 15.46 0.53 0.11
CA ARG A 46 15.43 1.94 -0.35
C ARG A 46 14.10 2.31 -1.03
N THR A 47 13.01 1.66 -0.64
CA THR A 47 11.65 1.96 -1.12
C THR A 47 10.99 3.01 -0.22
N SER A 48 9.85 3.55 -0.64
CA SER A 48 9.06 4.46 0.20
C SER A 48 8.61 3.79 1.50
N MET A 49 8.19 2.52 1.45
CA MET A 49 7.87 1.73 2.63
C MET A 49 9.09 1.51 3.55
N GLY A 50 10.27 1.24 2.98
CA GLY A 50 11.51 1.16 3.75
C GLY A 50 11.82 2.45 4.51
N ALA A 51 11.66 3.60 3.85
CA ALA A 51 11.81 4.92 4.46
C ALA A 51 10.76 5.18 5.57
N ALA A 52 9.54 4.65 5.43
CA ALA A 52 8.52 4.75 6.47
C ALA A 52 8.91 3.97 7.74
N PHE A 53 9.52 2.78 7.60
CA PHE A 53 10.08 2.03 8.74
C PHE A 53 11.25 2.78 9.40
N GLU A 54 12.15 3.40 8.62
CA GLU A 54 13.21 4.24 9.17
C GLU A 54 12.66 5.45 9.94
N ALA A 55 11.63 6.12 9.38
CA ALA A 55 10.95 7.23 10.04
C ALA A 55 10.30 6.80 11.36
N ALA A 56 9.67 5.63 11.41
CA ALA A 56 9.09 5.11 12.64
C ALA A 56 10.13 4.89 13.74
N GLY A 57 11.29 4.32 13.39
CA GLY A 57 12.42 4.20 14.33
C GLY A 57 12.93 5.55 14.81
N LYS A 58 13.05 6.54 13.92
CA LYS A 58 13.52 7.89 14.24
C LYS A 58 12.57 8.68 15.15
N PHE A 59 11.27 8.57 14.92
CA PHE A 59 10.25 9.38 15.60
C PHE A 59 9.49 8.61 16.69
N GLY A 60 9.86 7.35 16.95
CA GLY A 60 9.22 6.51 17.97
C GLY A 60 7.76 6.19 17.66
N TRP A 61 7.44 5.93 16.39
CA TRP A 61 6.09 5.54 15.97
C TRP A 61 5.86 4.04 16.16
N SER A 62 4.62 3.67 16.47
CA SER A 62 4.12 2.30 16.36
C SER A 62 3.37 2.19 15.04
N LEU A 63 3.82 1.30 14.17
CA LEU A 63 3.28 1.18 12.82
C LEU A 63 2.14 0.19 12.73
N VAL A 64 1.17 0.51 11.86
CA VAL A 64 0.13 -0.38 11.36
C VAL A 64 0.31 -0.46 9.85
N HIS A 65 0.49 -1.65 9.28
CA HIS A 65 0.85 -1.82 7.88
C HIS A 65 -0.01 -2.92 7.22
N PRO A 66 -1.29 -2.64 6.94
CA PRO A 66 -2.24 -3.67 6.50
C PRO A 66 -1.96 -4.18 5.09
N LEU A 67 -1.35 -3.35 4.23
CA LEU A 67 -1.20 -3.63 2.81
C LEU A 67 -0.04 -2.87 2.17
N VAL A 68 0.77 -3.59 1.40
CA VAL A 68 1.58 -3.05 0.31
C VAL A 68 1.26 -3.82 -0.95
N THR A 69 0.78 -3.13 -1.98
CA THR A 69 0.55 -3.73 -3.29
C THR A 69 0.70 -2.72 -4.42
N GLY A 70 1.03 -3.23 -5.59
CA GLY A 70 0.99 -2.47 -6.82
C GLY A 70 0.83 -3.37 -8.03
N ALA A 71 0.58 -2.75 -9.17
CA ALA A 71 0.53 -3.40 -10.48
C ALA A 71 1.36 -2.60 -11.49
N ASN A 72 1.86 -3.29 -12.52
CA ASN A 72 2.50 -2.62 -13.65
C ASN A 72 1.49 -1.72 -14.39
N PRO A 73 1.93 -0.59 -14.95
CA PRO A 73 1.07 0.30 -15.72
C PRO A 73 0.29 -0.45 -16.81
N SER A 74 -1.04 -0.32 -16.78
CA SER A 74 -1.96 -1.03 -17.68
C SER A 74 -3.31 -0.30 -17.72
N GLY A 75 -4.42 -0.95 -18.04
CA GLY A 75 -5.73 -0.29 -18.11
C GLY A 75 -6.23 0.18 -16.75
N ARG A 76 -7.49 0.61 -16.71
CA ARG A 76 -8.11 1.06 -15.46
C ARG A 76 -8.17 -0.09 -14.45
N VAL A 77 -7.92 0.24 -13.18
CA VAL A 77 -8.23 -0.67 -12.07
C VAL A 77 -9.73 -0.95 -12.06
N THR A 78 -10.11 -2.22 -11.95
CA THR A 78 -11.53 -2.58 -11.80
C THR A 78 -12.07 -2.11 -10.46
N ASP A 79 -13.33 -1.66 -10.40
CA ASP A 79 -13.97 -1.22 -9.14
C ASP A 79 -13.86 -2.29 -8.05
N ALA A 80 -14.06 -3.56 -8.40
CA ALA A 80 -13.93 -4.68 -7.46
C ALA A 80 -12.52 -4.79 -6.86
N ALA A 81 -11.47 -4.67 -7.67
CA ALA A 81 -10.09 -4.70 -7.17
C ALA A 81 -9.80 -3.48 -6.29
N PHE A 82 -10.25 -2.30 -6.71
CA PHE A 82 -10.12 -1.07 -5.92
C PHE A 82 -10.77 -1.22 -4.54
N ASP A 83 -12.03 -1.67 -4.50
CA ASP A 83 -12.80 -1.85 -3.27
C ASP A 83 -12.15 -2.85 -2.32
N VAL A 84 -11.60 -3.94 -2.86
CA VAL A 84 -10.90 -4.96 -2.07
C VAL A 84 -9.66 -4.37 -1.39
N PHE A 85 -8.77 -3.72 -2.14
CA PHE A 85 -7.51 -3.23 -1.59
C PHE A 85 -7.68 -1.96 -0.74
N ALA A 86 -8.50 -1.01 -1.18
CA ALA A 86 -8.85 0.16 -0.39
C ALA A 86 -9.57 -0.25 0.90
N GLY A 87 -10.47 -1.24 0.83
CA GLY A 87 -11.15 -1.81 1.99
C GLY A 87 -10.20 -2.38 3.04
N MET A 88 -9.11 -3.05 2.63
CA MET A 88 -8.09 -3.54 3.56
C MET A 88 -7.39 -2.39 4.31
N ILE A 89 -7.07 -1.30 3.63
CA ILE A 89 -6.46 -0.12 4.26
C ILE A 89 -7.45 0.54 5.23
N LEU A 90 -8.70 0.76 4.79
CA LEU A 90 -9.74 1.40 5.58
C LEU A 90 -10.10 0.60 6.84
N ALA A 91 -10.11 -0.74 6.76
CA ALA A 91 -10.38 -1.60 7.91
C ALA A 91 -9.33 -1.47 9.03
N ALA A 92 -8.12 -0.99 8.72
CA ALA A 92 -7.04 -0.78 9.69
C ALA A 92 -7.04 0.61 10.33
N CYS A 93 -7.96 1.50 9.95
CA CYS A 93 -7.97 2.91 10.35
C CYS A 93 -8.50 3.20 11.78
N ASP A 94 -8.74 2.19 12.62
CA ASP A 94 -9.19 2.42 14.00
C ASP A 94 -8.09 3.05 14.86
N ARG A 95 -8.38 4.09 15.65
CA ARG A 95 -7.48 4.72 16.65
C ARG A 95 -6.05 5.01 16.15
N LEU A 96 -5.92 5.78 15.07
CA LEU A 96 -4.64 6.26 14.55
C LEU A 96 -4.35 7.69 15.00
N ASP A 97 -3.06 7.98 15.26
CA ASP A 97 -2.54 9.33 15.43
C ASP A 97 -2.15 9.98 14.09
N GLY A 98 -2.00 9.18 13.03
CA GLY A 98 -1.60 9.65 11.71
C GLY A 98 -1.64 8.57 10.65
N VAL A 99 -1.60 9.00 9.39
CA VAL A 99 -1.62 8.14 8.20
C VAL A 99 -0.57 8.66 7.22
N LEU A 100 0.26 7.75 6.70
CA LEU A 100 1.25 7.99 5.66
C LEU A 100 1.02 6.99 4.52
N LEU A 101 0.50 7.46 3.40
CA LEU A 101 0.22 6.63 2.23
C LEU A 101 1.25 6.88 1.13
N HIS A 102 1.76 5.79 0.57
CA HIS A 102 2.57 5.82 -0.65
C HIS A 102 1.67 5.43 -1.82
N LEU A 103 1.25 6.43 -2.59
CA LEU A 103 0.35 6.26 -3.73
C LEU A 103 1.08 6.74 -4.99
N HIS A 104 0.73 6.16 -6.15
CA HIS A 104 1.24 6.64 -7.43
C HIS A 104 0.71 8.03 -7.78
N GLY A 105 -0.60 8.25 -7.57
CA GLY A 105 -1.29 9.49 -7.90
C GLY A 105 -1.92 9.55 -9.30
N ALA A 106 -1.81 8.48 -10.10
CA ALA A 106 -2.38 8.37 -11.46
C ALA A 106 -3.09 7.04 -11.70
N MET A 107 -3.67 6.48 -10.62
CA MET A 107 -4.51 5.28 -10.68
C MET A 107 -5.84 5.60 -11.35
#